data_AF-K1RV25-F1
#
_entry.id   AF-K1RV25-F1
#
_cell.length_a   1.000
_cell.length_b   1.000
_cell.length_c   1.000
_cell.angle_alpha   90.00
_cell.angle_beta   90.00
_cell.angle_gamma   90.00
#
_symmetry.space_group_name_H-M   'P 1'
#
loop_
_entity.id
_entity.type
_entity.pdbx_description
1 polymer ?
#
loop_
_entity_poly.entity_id
_entity_poly.type
_entity_poly.pdbx_seq_one_letter_code
_entity_poly.pdbx_strand_id
1 'polypeptide(L)'
;MKRMVYLVACLPFWLTSCEEKVTALHFNEAEQVFEIGKESELRFLNETFEIKDKNMEAQTLLTDAGKEIPADEVRIKLVKDIEISGEWTPIKFPVREFDGNGHTITFDGIRVVIEESSKGV
;
A
#
# COMPACT_ATOMS: atom_id res chain seq x y z
N MET A 1 15.70 -56.74 15.57
CA MET A 1 16.05 -55.51 14.83
C MET A 1 14.76 -54.84 14.37
N LYS A 2 14.32 -53.74 15.02
CA LYS A 2 13.10 -52.99 14.67
C LYS A 2 13.47 -51.91 13.64
N ARG A 3 12.90 -51.96 12.44
CA ARG A 3 12.99 -50.89 11.44
C ARG A 3 11.95 -49.81 11.79
N MET A 4 12.39 -48.67 12.29
CA MET A 4 11.56 -47.48 12.45
C MET A 4 11.42 -46.79 11.10
N VAL A 5 10.19 -46.78 10.57
CA VAL A 5 9.83 -46.01 9.37
C VAL A 5 9.43 -44.62 9.84
N TYR A 6 10.24 -43.62 9.54
CA TYR A 6 9.89 -42.21 9.76
C TYR A 6 9.02 -41.73 8.60
N LEU A 7 7.73 -41.56 8.87
CA LEU A 7 6.76 -40.94 7.98
C LEU A 7 6.92 -39.41 8.14
N VAL A 8 7.61 -38.77 7.19
CA VAL A 8 7.72 -37.30 7.13
C VAL A 8 6.37 -36.77 6.67
N ALA A 9 5.57 -36.32 7.64
CA ALA A 9 4.31 -35.64 7.39
C ALA A 9 4.59 -34.32 6.66
N CYS A 10 4.24 -34.27 5.37
CA CYS A 10 4.13 -33.04 4.61
C CYS A 10 2.94 -32.26 5.17
N LEU A 11 3.19 -31.43 6.19
CA LEU A 11 2.25 -30.39 6.59
C LEU A 11 2.14 -29.41 5.42
N PRO A 12 0.95 -29.17 4.85
CA PRO A 12 0.76 -28.07 3.93
C PRO A 12 0.96 -26.81 4.76
N PHE A 13 2.12 -26.19 4.59
CA PHE A 13 2.41 -24.87 5.11
C PHE A 13 1.41 -23.94 4.43
N TRP A 14 0.27 -23.69 5.08
CA TRP A 14 -0.53 -22.51 4.82
C TRP A 14 0.36 -21.32 5.17
N LEU A 15 1.19 -20.91 4.21
CA LEU A 15 1.78 -19.58 4.15
C LEU A 15 0.60 -18.63 3.94
N THR A 16 -0.19 -18.38 4.98
CA THR A 16 -0.82 -17.07 5.08
C THR A 16 0.36 -16.12 5.10
N SER A 17 0.62 -15.49 3.95
CA SER A 17 1.65 -14.46 3.81
C SER A 17 1.27 -13.38 4.82
N CYS A 18 1.80 -13.49 6.04
CA CYS A 18 1.84 -12.39 6.98
C CYS A 18 2.83 -11.42 6.36
N GLU A 19 2.36 -10.65 5.39
CA GLU A 19 3.13 -9.58 4.81
C GLU A 19 3.45 -8.61 5.93
N GLU A 20 4.74 -8.32 6.12
CA GLU A 20 5.18 -7.42 7.17
C GLU A 20 4.52 -6.05 6.95
N LYS A 21 4.02 -5.45 8.03
CA LYS A 21 3.35 -4.16 7.95
C LYS A 21 4.30 -3.14 7.32
N VAL A 22 3.88 -2.54 6.22
CA VAL A 22 4.62 -1.44 5.58
C VAL A 22 4.65 -0.26 6.55
N THR A 23 5.85 0.22 6.87
CA THR A 23 6.09 1.36 7.79
C THR A 23 6.69 2.57 7.08
N ALA A 24 7.24 2.37 5.87
CA ALA A 24 7.76 3.41 5.00
C ALA A 24 7.65 2.95 3.53
N LEU A 25 7.57 3.92 2.62
CA LEU A 25 7.61 3.68 1.18
C LEU A 25 9.03 3.83 0.67
N HIS A 26 9.40 3.01 -0.32
CA HIS A 26 10.69 3.16 -0.99
C HIS A 26 10.72 4.46 -1.81
N PHE A 27 11.75 5.28 -1.61
CA PHE A 27 11.96 6.50 -2.38
C PHE A 27 13.16 6.35 -3.32
N ASN A 28 12.89 6.43 -4.63
CA ASN A 28 13.91 6.44 -5.65
C ASN A 28 14.50 7.85 -5.77
N GLU A 29 15.68 8.05 -5.18
CA GLU A 29 16.40 9.34 -5.19
C GLU A 29 16.81 9.80 -6.60
N ALA A 30 17.03 8.89 -7.56
CA ALA A 30 17.44 9.28 -8.90
C ALA A 30 16.29 9.90 -9.70
N GLU A 31 15.08 9.33 -9.55
CA GLU A 31 13.88 9.79 -10.25
C GLU A 31 13.03 10.77 -9.42
N GLN A 32 13.34 10.89 -8.12
CA GLN A 32 12.56 11.64 -7.13
C GLN A 32 11.08 11.19 -7.10
N VAL A 33 10.88 9.88 -6.97
CA VAL A 33 9.54 9.24 -6.93
C VAL A 33 9.45 8.21 -5.81
N PHE A 34 8.26 8.03 -5.26
CA PHE A 34 7.92 6.88 -4.44
C PHE A 34 7.53 5.70 -5.34
N GLU A 35 8.21 4.57 -5.18
CA GLU A 35 7.92 3.36 -5.95
C GLU A 35 6.91 2.50 -5.21
N ILE A 36 5.87 2.06 -5.92
CA ILE A 36 4.79 1.22 -5.39
C ILE A 36 4.70 -0.05 -6.21
N GLY A 37 4.85 -1.20 -5.56
CA GLY A 37 4.83 -2.52 -6.18
C GLY A 37 3.97 -3.54 -5.45
N LYS A 38 3.28 -3.16 -4.37
CA LYS A 38 2.43 -4.05 -3.58
C LYS A 38 1.12 -3.37 -3.15
N GLU A 39 0.10 -4.20 -2.90
CA GLU A 39 -1.18 -3.75 -2.35
C GLU A 39 -0.98 -3.07 -0.98
N SER A 40 -0.13 -3.65 -0.13
CA SER A 40 0.18 -3.14 1.21
C SER A 40 0.77 -1.72 1.20
N GLU A 41 1.57 -1.39 0.18
CA GLU A 41 2.18 -0.06 -0.02
C GLU A 41 1.14 0.98 -0.47
N LEU A 42 0.22 0.61 -1.37
CA LEU A 42 -0.92 1.47 -1.73
C LEU A 42 -1.82 1.77 -0.53
N ARG A 43 -2.09 0.76 0.31
CA ARG A 43 -2.91 0.91 1.52
C ARG A 43 -2.22 1.78 2.56
N PHE A 44 -0.92 1.58 2.80
CA PHE A 44 -0.12 2.40 3.69
C PHE A 44 -0.15 3.88 3.30
N LEU A 45 -0.09 4.16 2.00
CA LEU A 45 -0.18 5.52 1.51
C LEU A 45 -1.53 6.17 1.86
N ASN A 46 -2.65 5.45 1.71
CA ASN A 46 -3.97 5.94 2.12
C ASN A 46 -4.03 6.24 3.63
N GLU A 47 -3.56 5.29 4.44
CA GLU A 47 -3.56 5.42 5.91
C GLU A 47 -2.76 6.65 6.38
N THR A 48 -1.59 6.88 5.77
CA THR A 48 -0.72 8.00 6.14
C THR A 48 -1.39 9.35 5.95
N PHE A 49 -2.03 9.58 4.80
CA PHE A 49 -2.72 10.83 4.52
C PHE A 49 -4.00 11.00 5.32
N GLU A 50 -4.78 9.92 5.53
CA GLU A 50 -5.97 9.98 6.38
C GLU A 50 -5.64 10.39 7.82
N ILE A 51 -4.57 9.83 8.40
CA ILE A 51 -4.14 10.18 9.76
C ILE A 51 -3.72 11.64 9.82
N LYS A 52 -2.93 12.11 8.85
CA LYS A 52 -2.46 13.49 8.81
C LYS A 52 -3.59 14.49 8.62
N ASP A 53 -4.56 14.18 7.77
CA ASP A 53 -5.76 15.02 7.58
C ASP A 53 -6.59 15.12 8.87
N LYS A 54 -6.85 13.96 9.53
CA LYS A 54 -7.56 13.92 10.82
C LYS A 54 -6.84 14.69 11.92
N ASN A 55 -5.51 14.69 11.90
CA ASN A 55 -4.67 15.41 12.86
C ASN A 55 -4.43 16.88 12.50
N MET A 56 -4.95 17.36 11.35
CA MET A 56 -4.66 18.69 10.81
C MET A 56 -3.15 18.95 10.63
N GLU A 57 -2.39 17.91 10.34
CA GLU A 57 -0.95 17.98 10.08
C GLU A 57 -0.66 18.41 8.64
N ALA A 58 0.55 18.91 8.41
CA ALA A 58 1.04 19.09 7.04
C ALA A 58 0.99 17.73 6.30
N GLN A 59 0.40 17.74 5.11
CA GLN A 59 0.36 16.57 4.26
C GLN A 59 1.77 16.37 3.67
N THR A 60 2.56 15.51 4.31
CA THR A 60 3.90 15.11 3.88
C THR A 60 4.01 13.59 3.86
N LEU A 61 4.88 13.05 3.01
CA LEU A 61 5.30 11.64 3.04
C LEU A 61 6.76 11.54 3.48
N LEU A 62 7.03 10.60 4.36
CA LEU A 62 8.38 10.28 4.81
C LEU A 62 9.02 9.26 3.87
N THR A 63 10.22 9.55 3.39
CA THR A 63 11.05 8.57 2.68
C THR A 63 11.60 7.51 3.64
N ASP A 64 12.02 6.37 3.10
CA ASP A 64 12.78 5.35 3.83
C ASP A 64 14.12 5.88 4.41
N ALA A 65 14.66 6.96 3.85
CA ALA A 65 15.81 7.70 4.38
C ALA A 65 15.44 8.76 5.46
N GLY A 66 14.16 8.91 5.81
CA GLY A 66 13.69 9.83 6.84
C GLY A 66 13.51 11.29 6.40
N LYS A 67 13.47 11.56 5.10
CA LYS A 67 13.20 12.89 4.54
C LYS A 67 11.69 13.07 4.37
N GLU A 68 11.14 14.21 4.78
CA GLU A 68 9.75 14.56 4.49
C GLU A 68 9.61 15.26 3.15
N ILE A 69 8.65 14.81 2.34
CA ILE A 69 8.29 15.38 1.04
C ILE A 69 6.86 15.95 1.13
N PRO A 70 6.64 17.25 0.82
CA PRO A 70 5.31 17.84 0.75
C PRO A 70 4.39 17.12 -0.25
N ALA A 71 3.11 16.94 0.08
CA ALA A 71 2.15 16.21 -0.75
C ALA A 71 2.03 16.75 -2.18
N ASP A 72 2.11 18.06 -2.35
CA ASP A 72 2.10 18.74 -3.65
C ASP A 72 3.41 18.57 -4.45
N GLU A 73 4.45 17.99 -3.84
CA GLU A 73 5.69 17.56 -4.49
C GLU A 73 5.78 16.04 -4.67
N VAL A 74 4.94 15.26 -3.98
CA VAL A 74 4.93 13.80 -4.05
C VAL A 74 4.62 13.33 -5.47
N ARG A 75 5.51 12.50 -6.00
CA ARG A 75 5.35 11.78 -7.27
C ARG A 75 5.40 10.28 -6.98
N ILE A 76 4.45 9.54 -7.54
CA ILE A 76 4.32 8.09 -7.35
C ILE A 76 4.55 7.40 -8.68
N LYS A 77 5.24 6.26 -8.66
CA LYS A 77 5.47 5.40 -9.82
C LYS A 77 5.15 3.95 -9.48
N LEU A 78 4.32 3.31 -10.30
CA LEU A 78 4.14 1.86 -10.20
C LEU A 78 5.37 1.13 -10.75
N VAL A 79 5.82 0.10 -10.05
CA VAL A 79 6.93 -0.76 -10.49
C VAL A 79 6.51 -2.21 -10.74
N LYS A 80 5.25 -2.53 -10.44
CA LYS A 80 4.61 -3.83 -10.69
C LYS A 80 3.11 -3.64 -10.92
N ASP A 81 2.51 -4.64 -11.57
CA ASP A 81 1.06 -4.80 -11.53
C ASP A 81 0.63 -5.14 -10.09
N ILE A 82 -0.47 -4.55 -9.66
CA ILE A 82 -0.99 -4.71 -8.30
C ILE A 82 -2.42 -5.22 -8.38
N GLU A 83 -2.70 -6.31 -7.68
CA GLU A 83 -4.04 -6.81 -7.46
C GLU A 83 -4.48 -6.37 -6.06
N ILE A 84 -5.61 -5.68 -5.98
CA ILE A 84 -6.25 -5.27 -4.74
C ILE A 84 -7.40 -6.22 -4.49
N SER A 85 -7.48 -6.73 -3.26
CA SER A 85 -8.53 -7.66 -2.84
C SER A 85 -9.26 -7.17 -1.58
N GLY A 86 -10.51 -7.60 -1.39
CA GLY A 86 -11.29 -7.30 -0.19
C GLY A 86 -11.85 -5.88 -0.11
N GLU A 87 -11.86 -5.27 1.08
CA GLU A 87 -12.39 -3.91 1.24
C GLU A 87 -11.38 -2.86 0.75
N TRP A 88 -11.88 -1.89 -0.03
CA TRP A 88 -11.06 -0.80 -0.56
C TRP A 88 -11.63 0.54 -0.15
N THR A 89 -10.78 1.36 0.46
CA THR A 89 -11.06 2.77 0.72
C THR A 89 -10.45 3.59 -0.40
N PRO A 90 -11.25 4.36 -1.17
CA PRO A 90 -10.71 5.23 -2.20
C PRO A 90 -9.71 6.24 -1.61
N ILE A 91 -8.53 6.30 -2.21
CA ILE A 91 -7.46 7.20 -1.74
C ILE A 91 -7.80 8.64 -2.12
N LYS A 92 -7.97 9.50 -1.12
CA LYS A 92 -8.29 10.92 -1.30
C LYS A 92 -7.11 11.78 -0.84
N PHE A 93 -6.17 12.02 -1.73
CA PHE A 93 -4.99 12.82 -1.42
C PHE A 93 -4.45 13.51 -2.67
N PRO A 94 -4.00 14.78 -2.55
CA PRO A 94 -3.37 15.50 -3.64
C PRO A 94 -1.93 15.02 -3.80
N VAL A 95 -1.61 14.42 -4.93
CA VAL A 95 -0.22 14.23 -5.38
C VAL A 95 0.05 15.05 -6.61
N ARG A 96 1.32 15.38 -6.81
CA ARG A 96 1.78 16.02 -8.03
C ARG A 96 1.58 15.12 -9.24
N GLU A 97 1.91 13.84 -9.10
CA GLU A 97 1.90 12.88 -10.18
C GLU A 97 1.68 11.46 -9.67
N PHE A 98 0.89 10.69 -10.42
CA PHE A 98 0.75 9.25 -10.27
C PHE A 98 1.02 8.60 -11.63
N ASP A 99 2.24 8.08 -11.81
CA ASP A 99 2.69 7.41 -13.03
C ASP A 99 2.45 5.90 -12.93
N GLY A 100 1.58 5.38 -13.80
CA GLY A 100 1.33 3.95 -13.90
C GLY A 100 2.51 3.17 -14.50
N ASN A 101 3.43 3.83 -15.21
CA ASN A 101 4.62 3.22 -15.82
C ASN A 101 4.32 1.93 -16.63
N GLY A 102 3.16 1.89 -17.28
CA GLY A 102 2.68 0.74 -18.04
C GLY A 102 2.11 -0.42 -17.22
N HIS A 103 2.03 -0.30 -15.89
CA HIS A 103 1.43 -1.27 -14.99
C HIS A 103 -0.06 -1.03 -14.74
N THR A 104 -0.71 -2.06 -14.23
CA THR A 104 -2.14 -2.05 -13.90
C THR A 104 -2.39 -2.19 -12.41
N ILE A 105 -3.49 -1.58 -11.96
CA ILE A 105 -4.11 -1.89 -10.68
C ILE A 105 -5.42 -2.60 -10.98
N THR A 106 -5.51 -3.87 -10.60
CA THR A 106 -6.71 -4.69 -10.76
C THR A 106 -7.46 -4.77 -9.44
N PHE A 107 -8.78 -4.63 -9.50
CA PHE A 107 -9.65 -4.69 -8.34
C PHE A 107 -10.45 -5.99 -8.40
N ASP A 108 -10.12 -6.96 -7.56
CA ASP A 108 -10.84 -8.24 -7.47
C ASP A 108 -11.66 -8.35 -6.18
N GLY A 109 -12.92 -8.76 -6.30
CA GLY A 109 -13.82 -8.94 -5.16
C GLY A 109 -14.02 -7.70 -4.29
N ILE A 110 -13.84 -6.49 -4.85
CA ILE A 110 -13.80 -5.25 -4.07
C ILE A 110 -15.18 -4.78 -3.61
N ARG A 111 -15.29 -4.46 -2.32
CA ARG A 111 -16.41 -3.71 -1.75
C ARG A 111 -16.00 -2.26 -1.47
N VAL A 112 -16.72 -1.32 -2.07
CA VAL A 112 -16.59 0.13 -1.80
C VAL A 112 -17.76 0.58 -0.93
N VAL A 113 -17.46 1.22 0.20
CA VAL A 113 -18.47 1.84 1.06
C VAL A 113 -18.48 3.34 0.78
N ILE A 114 -19.60 3.84 0.26
CA ILE A 114 -19.82 5.27 0.07
C ILE A 114 -20.65 5.73 1.27
N GLU A 115 -20.03 6.44 2.20
CA GLU A 115 -20.75 7.03 3.33
C GLU A 115 -21.53 8.26 2.87
N GLU A 116 -22.77 8.41 3.35
CA GLU A 116 -23.58 9.61 3.13
C GLU A 116 -22.87 10.82 3.74
N SER A 117 -22.48 11.78 2.90
CA SER A 117 -22.01 13.08 3.39
C SER A 117 -23.21 13.91 3.85
N SER A 118 -23.51 13.93 5.14
CA SER A 118 -24.43 14.91 5.73
C SER A 118 -23.73 16.27 5.86
N LYS A 119 -23.41 16.89 4.72
CA LYS A 119 -23.20 18.34 4.64
C LYS A 119 -24.27 18.92 3.72
N GLY A 120 -25.50 18.87 4.22
CA GLY A 120 -26.63 19.61 3.67
C GLY A 120 -26.70 21.00 4.28
N VAL A 121 -26.46 22.00 3.41
CA VAL A 121 -26.79 23.45 3.45
C VAL A 121 -26.46 24.22 4.73
#